data_AF-D6TZX4-F1
#
_entry.id   AF-D6TZX4-F1
#
_cell.length_a   1.000
_cell.length_b   1.000
_cell.length_c   1.000
_cell.angle_alpha   90.00
_cell.angle_beta   90.00
_cell.angle_gamma   90.00
#
_symmetry.space_group_name_H-M   'P 1'
#
loop_
_entity.id
_entity.type
_entity.pdbx_description
1 polymer ?
#
loop_
_entity_poly.entity_id
_entity_poly.type
_entity_poly.pdbx_seq_one_letter_code
_entity_poly.pdbx_strand_id
1 'polypeptide(L)'
;MNWHLRGHYTSFDPGKRLGFTWKWDHDSQEAGEREVTIIFEPVAPDGTRLRLTHGPYIDTPEDQELRIEHHLAGWKHFLSRLQQLLGASR
;
A
#
# COMPACT_ATOMS: atom_id res chain seq x y z
N MET A 1 -10.25 -20.28 -0.93
CA MET A 1 -9.81 -19.12 -1.71
C MET A 1 -8.38 -18.80 -1.29
N ASN A 2 -7.43 -18.77 -2.21
CA ASN A 2 -6.02 -18.53 -1.91
C ASN A 2 -5.76 -17.02 -1.81
N TRP A 3 -6.02 -16.46 -0.63
CA TRP A 3 -5.73 -15.06 -0.30
C TRP A 3 -4.27 -14.91 0.12
N HIS A 4 -3.35 -15.24 -0.79
CA HIS A 4 -1.92 -15.07 -0.57
C HIS A 4 -1.42 -13.91 -1.43
N LEU A 5 -0.86 -12.90 -0.77
CA LEU A 5 -0.16 -11.82 -1.44
C LEU A 5 1.28 -12.27 -1.68
N ARG A 6 1.74 -12.15 -2.92
CA ARG A 6 3.14 -12.33 -3.30
C ARG A 6 3.75 -10.97 -3.62
N GLY A 7 5.04 -10.90 -3.34
CA GLY A 7 5.85 -9.77 -3.74
C GLY A 7 7.25 -9.88 -3.16
N HIS A 8 8.07 -8.88 -3.48
CA HIS A 8 9.42 -8.72 -2.96
C HIS A 8 9.70 -7.26 -2.68
N TYR A 9 10.62 -6.97 -1.77
CA TYR A 9 11.03 -5.60 -1.46
C TYR A 9 11.83 -5.03 -2.64
N THR A 10 11.42 -3.85 -3.13
CA THR A 10 12.07 -3.09 -4.20
C THR A 10 12.93 -1.96 -3.66
N SER A 11 12.63 -1.46 -2.45
CA SER A 11 13.45 -0.47 -1.76
C SER A 11 13.30 -0.57 -0.24
N PHE A 12 14.39 -0.32 0.49
CA PHE A 12 14.42 -0.30 1.95
C PHE A 12 15.41 0.76 2.43
N ASP A 13 14.87 1.90 2.89
CA ASP A 13 15.61 2.95 3.57
C ASP A 13 14.98 3.19 4.95
N PRO A 14 15.62 2.70 6.03
CA PRO A 14 15.07 2.75 7.37
C PRO A 14 14.56 4.15 7.78
N GLY A 15 13.28 4.22 8.16
CA GLY A 15 12.64 5.46 8.60
C GLY A 15 12.31 6.47 7.50
N LYS A 16 12.57 6.16 6.22
CA LYS A 16 12.34 7.09 5.10
C LYS A 16 11.52 6.50 3.97
N ARG A 17 11.81 5.28 3.54
CA ARG A 17 11.15 4.68 2.37
C ARG A 17 11.08 3.16 2.47
N LEU A 18 9.93 2.61 2.07
CA LEU A 18 9.74 1.20 1.82
C LEU A 18 9.05 1.02 0.47
N GLY A 19 9.57 0.13 -0.37
CA GLY A 19 8.95 -0.26 -1.62
C GLY A 19 8.85 -1.76 -1.72
N PHE A 20 7.75 -2.27 -2.24
CA PHE A 20 7.55 -3.70 -2.47
C PHE A 20 6.53 -3.94 -3.57
N THR A 21 6.63 -5.10 -4.20
CA THR A 21 5.68 -5.52 -5.22
C THR A 21 4.43 -6.17 -4.63
N TRP A 22 3.35 -6.18 -5.40
CA TRP A 22 2.02 -6.62 -4.98
C TRP A 22 1.33 -7.41 -6.09
N LYS A 23 1.05 -8.69 -5.82
CA LYS A 23 0.25 -9.56 -6.69
C LYS A 23 -0.48 -10.63 -5.88
N TRP A 24 -1.79 -10.78 -6.06
CA TRP A 24 -2.52 -11.87 -5.42
C TRP A 24 -2.34 -13.17 -6.21
N ASP A 25 -2.23 -14.31 -5.51
CA ASP A 25 -2.12 -15.63 -6.14
C ASP A 25 -3.34 -15.99 -7.02
N HIS A 26 -4.49 -15.34 -6.83
CA HIS A 26 -5.71 -15.57 -7.61
C HIS A 26 -5.92 -14.56 -8.75
N ASP A 27 -5.07 -13.54 -8.87
CA ASP A 27 -5.12 -12.62 -10.00
C ASP A 27 -4.70 -13.34 -11.28
N SER A 28 -5.29 -12.95 -12.42
CA SER A 28 -4.85 -13.48 -13.71
C SER A 28 -3.39 -13.11 -13.98
N GLN A 29 -2.70 -13.89 -14.83
CA GLN A 29 -1.33 -13.53 -15.21
C GLN A 29 -1.26 -12.17 -15.92
N GLU A 30 -2.34 -11.78 -16.60
CA GLU A 30 -2.47 -10.52 -17.35
C GLU A 30 -2.65 -9.30 -16.45
N ALA A 31 -3.12 -9.47 -15.20
CA ALA A 31 -3.31 -8.38 -14.25
C ALA A 31 -2.00 -7.66 -13.86
N GLY A 32 -0.85 -8.24 -14.19
CA GLY A 32 0.47 -7.68 -13.90
C GLY A 32 0.81 -7.69 -12.41
N GLU A 33 2.06 -7.31 -12.10
CA GLU A 33 2.50 -7.04 -10.73
C GLU A 33 2.48 -5.53 -10.50
N ARG A 34 2.01 -5.09 -9.33
CA ARG A 34 1.99 -3.68 -8.94
C ARG A 34 3.12 -3.37 -7.97
N GLU A 35 3.43 -2.10 -7.81
CA GLU A 35 4.36 -1.59 -6.80
C GLU A 35 3.60 -0.77 -5.76
N VAL A 36 3.95 -0.99 -4.50
CA VAL A 36 3.58 -0.15 -3.37
C VAL A 36 4.83 0.57 -2.89
N THR A 37 4.77 1.90 -2.86
CA THR A 37 5.80 2.75 -2.26
C THR A 37 5.22 3.51 -1.09
N ILE A 38 5.91 3.45 0.05
CA ILE A 38 5.60 4.17 1.27
C ILE A 38 6.77 5.11 1.56
N ILE A 39 6.48 6.39 1.74
CA ILE A 39 7.45 7.43 2.10
C ILE A 39 7.05 8.03 3.45
N PHE A 40 8.03 8.15 4.34
CA PHE A 40 7.89 8.74 5.66
C PHE A 40 8.62 10.08 5.68
N GLU A 41 7.89 11.14 5.99
CA GLU A 41 8.43 12.50 6.10
C GLU A 41 8.17 13.02 7.51
N PRO A 42 9.18 13.58 8.21
CA PRO A 42 8.96 14.18 9.51
C PRO A 42 8.03 15.39 9.39
N VAL A 43 7.15 15.56 10.37
CA VAL A 43 6.29 16.74 10.52
C VAL A 43 6.56 17.34 11.90
N ALA A 44 6.87 18.64 11.95
CA ALA A 44 7.11 19.32 13.22
C ALA A 44 5.82 19.51 14.04
N PRO A 45 5.87 19.50 15.39
CA PRO A 45 7.06 19.25 16.21
C PRO A 45 7.39 17.76 16.42
N ASP A 46 6.43 16.84 16.33
CA ASP A 46 6.60 15.42 16.71
C ASP A 46 5.68 14.46 15.94
N GLY A 47 5.63 14.59 14.61
CA GLY A 47 4.77 13.78 13.73
C GLY A 47 5.50 13.15 12.55
N THR A 48 4.78 12.29 11.82
CA THR A 48 5.22 11.72 10.55
C THR A 48 4.09 11.75 9.55
N ARG A 49 4.35 12.32 8.37
CA ARG A 49 3.48 12.20 7.21
C ARG A 49 3.89 10.94 6.44
N LEU A 50 2.96 10.00 6.36
CA LEU A 50 3.08 8.80 5.53
C LEU A 50 2.39 9.05 4.19
N ARG A 51 3.15 8.96 3.09
CA ARG A 51 2.59 8.98 1.73
C ARG A 51 2.69 7.58 1.15
N LEU A 52 1.55 7.03 0.73
CA LEU A 52 1.45 5.74 0.07
C LEU A 52 1.05 5.92 -1.40
N THR A 53 1.76 5.24 -2.28
CA THR A 53 1.42 5.10 -3.71
C THR A 53 1.31 3.62 -4.02
N HIS A 54 0.25 3.22 -4.70
CA HIS A 54 0.04 1.86 -5.19
C HIS A 54 -0.32 1.95 -6.68
N GLY A 55 0.42 1.27 -7.54
CA GLY A 55 0.22 1.27 -9.00
C GLY A 55 1.43 0.67 -9.71
N PRO A 56 1.61 0.87 -11.02
CA PRO A 56 0.70 1.58 -11.92
C PRO A 56 -0.63 0.85 -12.10
N TYR A 57 -1.62 1.59 -12.60
CA TYR A 57 -2.91 1.10 -13.08
C TYR A 57 -2.96 1.33 -14.59
N ILE A 58 -3.65 0.47 -15.33
CA ILE A 58 -3.88 0.57 -16.78
C ILE A 58 -5.18 1.31 -17.11
N ASP A 59 -5.90 1.80 -16.09
CA ASP A 59 -7.09 2.68 -16.16
C ASP A 59 -8.27 2.12 -16.98
N THR A 60 -8.39 0.79 -17.11
CA THR A 60 -9.64 0.15 -17.57
C THR A 60 -10.73 0.27 -16.50
N PRO A 61 -12.03 0.13 -16.85
CA PRO A 61 -13.12 0.18 -15.86
C PRO A 61 -12.93 -0.80 -14.69
N GLU A 62 -12.49 -2.03 -14.97
CA GLU A 62 -12.22 -3.06 -13.97
C GLU A 62 -11.05 -2.65 -13.06
N ASP A 63 -10.03 -2.01 -13.63
CA ASP A 63 -8.86 -1.57 -12.89
C ASP A 63 -9.17 -0.35 -11.99
N GLN A 64 -10.09 0.51 -12.44
CA GLN A 64 -10.62 1.62 -11.65
C GLN A 64 -11.45 1.12 -10.46
N GLU A 65 -12.32 0.13 -10.68
CA GLU A 65 -13.08 -0.52 -9.60
C GLU A 65 -12.14 -1.19 -8.60
N LEU A 66 -11.17 -1.98 -9.07
CA LEU A 66 -10.15 -2.61 -8.22
C LEU A 66 -9.38 -1.57 -7.39
N ARG A 67 -8.94 -0.48 -8.04
CA ARG A 67 -8.21 0.62 -7.37
C ARG A 67 -9.03 1.25 -6.24
N ILE A 68 -10.32 1.51 -6.46
CA ILE A 68 -11.16 2.27 -5.53
C ILE A 68 -11.76 1.35 -4.45
N GLU A 69 -12.50 0.33 -4.88
CA GLU A 69 -13.32 -0.50 -4.00
C GLU A 69 -12.48 -1.52 -3.21
N HIS A 70 -11.34 -1.93 -3.75
CA HIS A 70 -10.46 -2.90 -3.08
C HIS A 70 -9.22 -2.24 -2.48
N HIS A 71 -8.33 -1.70 -3.32
CA HIS A 71 -7.03 -1.24 -2.85
C HIS A 71 -7.14 0.01 -1.98
N LEU A 72 -7.83 1.05 -2.42
CA LEU A 72 -7.98 2.29 -1.66
C LEU A 72 -8.79 2.06 -0.37
N ALA A 73 -9.90 1.31 -0.44
CA ALA A 73 -10.69 0.96 0.74
C ALA A 73 -9.85 0.18 1.77
N GLY A 74 -9.11 -0.84 1.33
CA GLY A 74 -8.21 -1.62 2.17
C GLY A 74 -7.13 -0.77 2.84
N TRP A 75 -6.45 0.08 2.06
CA TRP A 75 -5.44 0.98 2.61
C TRP A 75 -6.02 1.98 3.62
N LYS A 76 -7.18 2.57 3.34
CA LYS A 76 -7.86 3.47 4.30
C LYS A 76 -8.15 2.76 5.62
N HIS A 77 -8.61 1.50 5.57
CA HIS A 77 -8.86 0.70 6.77
C HIS A 77 -7.57 0.47 7.57
N PHE A 78 -6.51 -0.06 6.94
CA PHE A 78 -5.28 -0.41 7.66
C PHE A 78 -4.48 0.81 8.12
N LEU A 79 -4.44 1.90 7.36
CA LEU A 79 -3.77 3.14 7.78
C LEU A 79 -4.48 3.78 8.98
N SER A 80 -5.81 3.72 9.04
CA SER A 80 -6.57 4.18 10.22
C SER A 80 -6.23 3.35 11.46
N ARG A 81 -6.09 2.03 11.32
CA ARG A 81 -5.68 1.15 12.42
C ARG A 81 -4.24 1.40 12.87
N LEU A 82 -3.32 1.64 11.93
CA LEU A 82 -1.94 2.04 12.26
C LEU A 82 -1.93 3.32 13.09
N GLN A 83 -2.71 4.33 12.70
CA GLN A 83 -2.82 5.58 13.45
C GLN A 83 -3.38 5.35 14.86
N GLN A 84 -4.40 4.49 15.01
CA GLN A 84 -4.95 4.12 16.32
C GLN A 84 -3.91 3.42 17.21
N LEU A 85 -3.14 2.48 16.66
CA LEU A 85 -2.09 1.79 17.41
C LEU A 85 -1.01 2.75 17.90
N LEU A 86 -0.61 3.71 17.07
CA LEU A 86 0.37 4.74 17.45
C LEU A 86 -0.19 5.72 18.49
N GLY A 87 -1.49 6.03 18.42
CA GLY A 87 -2.17 6.89 19.41
C GLY A 87 -2.44 6.22 20.75
N ALA A 88 -2.69 4.91 20.75
CA ALA A 88 -2.90 4.10 21.97
C ALA A 88 -1.57 3.71 22.65
N SER A 89 -0.44 3.84 21.95
CA SER A 89 0.90 3.56 22.48
C SER A 89 1.59 4.82 23.04
N ARG A 90 0.87 5.93 23.20
CA ARG A 90 1.33 7.19 23.81
C ARG A 90 0.92 7.27 25.28
#